data_AF-A0A8T4JMP9-F1
#
_entry.id   AF-A0A8T4JMP9-F1
#
_cell.length_a   1.000
_cell.length_b   1.000
_cell.length_c   1.000
_cell.angle_alpha   90.00
_cell.angle_beta   90.00
_cell.angle_gamma   90.00
#
_symmetry.space_group_name_H-M   'P 1'
#
loop_
_entity.id
_entity.type
_entity.pdbx_description
1 polymer ?
#
loop_
_entity_poly.entity_id
_entity_poly.type
_entity_poly.pdbx_seq_one_letter_code
_entity_poly.pdbx_strand_id
1 'polypeptide(L)'
;MAQKLTKEDKGLIRKLHNQGLSTKEISSQLGIANSTAWIYAKSDPEETSPTTNYHDSWAQSKGYADFSDYKESHAIANGFQSYSEYQAHLENLRTQKAKNQELGELIQSELKRRKKNQTWLADCVDVTHQAVSSYINAKSYPSDEVVEKIYECFMHVESE
;
A
#
# COMPACT_ATOMS: atom_id res chain seq x y z
N MET A 1 21.03 -8.02 15.25
CA MET A 1 21.14 -6.60 14.83
C MET A 1 22.19 -6.53 13.73
N ALA A 2 21.87 -6.02 12.54
CA ALA A 2 22.84 -5.90 11.45
C ALA A 2 23.82 -4.76 11.78
N GLN A 3 25.11 -5.07 11.80
CA GLN A 3 26.17 -4.10 12.07
C GLN A 3 26.24 -3.08 10.92
N LYS A 4 26.19 -1.79 11.24
CA LYS A 4 26.25 -0.71 10.24
C LYS A 4 27.70 -0.56 9.77
N LEU A 5 27.97 -0.83 8.48
CA LEU A 5 29.31 -0.68 7.88
C LEU A 5 29.76 0.78 7.88
N THR A 6 30.95 1.03 8.39
CA THR A 6 31.59 2.35 8.43
C THR A 6 32.09 2.76 7.04
N LYS A 7 32.49 4.03 6.86
CA LYS A 7 33.09 4.49 5.59
C LYS A 7 34.42 3.76 5.29
N GLU A 8 35.16 3.40 6.33
CA GLU A 8 36.43 2.66 6.23
C GLU A 8 36.22 1.23 5.73
N ASP A 9 35.19 0.54 6.24
CA ASP A 9 34.85 -0.82 5.80
C ASP A 9 34.50 -0.88 4.31
N LYS A 10 33.80 0.16 3.81
CA LYS A 10 33.41 0.28 2.39
C LYS A 10 34.64 0.49 1.50
N GLY A 11 35.59 1.31 1.94
CA GLY A 11 36.86 1.50 1.25
C GLY A 11 37.69 0.23 1.21
N LEU A 12 37.68 -0.55 2.29
CA LEU A 12 38.39 -1.82 2.40
C LEU A 12 37.84 -2.89 1.43
N ILE A 13 36.52 -3.05 1.33
CA ILE A 13 35.87 -3.97 0.38
C ILE A 13 36.35 -3.69 -1.06
N ARG A 14 36.39 -2.42 -1.46
CA ARG A 14 36.83 -2.00 -2.81
C ARG A 14 38.31 -2.28 -3.03
N LYS A 15 39.16 -1.98 -2.05
CA LYS A 15 40.59 -2.26 -2.14
C LYS A 15 40.85 -3.74 -2.38
N LEU A 16 40.15 -4.62 -1.64
CA LEU A 16 40.25 -6.06 -1.82
C LEU A 16 39.72 -6.51 -3.18
N HIS A 17 38.60 -5.96 -3.66
CA HIS A 17 38.07 -6.26 -4.99
C HIS A 17 39.01 -5.84 -6.11
N ASN A 18 39.62 -4.65 -6.03
CA ASN A 18 40.59 -4.16 -7.01
C ASN A 18 41.91 -4.95 -6.99
N GLN A 19 42.20 -5.65 -5.88
CA GLN A 19 43.30 -6.62 -5.79
C GLN A 19 42.95 -7.98 -6.43
N GLY A 20 41.76 -8.11 -7.01
CA GLY A 20 41.32 -9.32 -7.71
C GLY A 20 40.58 -10.33 -6.84
N LEU A 21 40.28 -10.01 -5.57
CA LEU A 21 39.49 -10.90 -4.73
C LEU A 21 38.02 -10.90 -5.16
N SER A 22 37.43 -12.09 -5.19
CA SER A 22 36.00 -12.26 -5.43
C SER A 22 35.17 -11.75 -4.26
N THR A 23 33.92 -11.38 -4.52
CA THR A 23 32.98 -10.90 -3.47
C THR A 23 32.76 -11.95 -2.38
N LYS A 24 32.90 -13.24 -2.72
CA LYS A 24 32.80 -14.35 -1.78
C LYS A 24 33.99 -14.41 -0.82
N GLU A 25 35.20 -14.18 -1.33
CA GLU A 25 36.42 -14.11 -0.51
C GLU A 25 36.37 -12.89 0.40
N ILE A 26 35.94 -11.73 -0.12
CA ILE A 26 35.78 -10.50 0.67
C ILE A 26 34.74 -10.68 1.78
N SER A 27 33.60 -11.31 1.44
CA SER A 27 32.54 -11.65 2.40
C SER A 27 33.07 -12.53 3.54
N SER A 28 33.84 -13.56 3.20
CA SER A 28 34.45 -14.47 4.17
C SER A 28 35.53 -13.80 5.03
N GLN A 29 36.35 -12.93 4.45
CA GLN A 29 37.42 -12.22 5.16
C GLN A 29 36.91 -11.16 6.13
N LEU A 30 35.83 -10.46 5.75
CA LEU A 30 35.29 -9.34 6.53
C LEU A 30 34.09 -9.72 7.40
N GLY A 31 33.61 -10.97 7.33
CA GLY A 31 32.43 -11.42 8.08
C GLY A 31 31.13 -10.71 7.67
N ILE A 32 31.05 -10.26 6.41
CA ILE A 32 29.90 -9.53 5.87
C ILE A 32 29.09 -10.41 4.93
N ALA A 33 27.81 -10.10 4.70
CA ALA A 33 27.00 -10.83 3.72
C ALA A 33 27.58 -10.65 2.29
N ASN A 34 27.51 -11.71 1.48
CA ASN A 34 28.02 -11.69 0.09
C ASN A 34 27.31 -10.64 -0.78
N SER A 35 26.02 -10.40 -0.55
CA SER A 35 25.27 -9.31 -1.20
C SER A 35 25.87 -7.95 -0.88
N THR A 36 26.25 -7.72 0.37
CA THR A 36 26.88 -6.49 0.83
C THR A 36 28.27 -6.31 0.20
N ALA A 37 29.09 -7.36 0.16
CA ALA A 37 30.39 -7.32 -0.53
C ALA A 37 30.23 -6.96 -2.02
N TRP A 38 29.23 -7.54 -2.69
CA TRP A 38 28.93 -7.25 -4.10
C TRP A 38 28.52 -5.79 -4.35
N ILE A 39 27.63 -5.24 -3.51
CA ILE A 39 27.15 -3.86 -3.61
C ILE A 39 28.31 -2.87 -3.50
N TYR A 40 29.20 -3.05 -2.51
CA TYR A 40 30.29 -2.11 -2.26
C TYR A 40 31.49 -2.30 -3.20
N ALA A 41 31.75 -3.51 -3.68
CA ALA A 41 32.80 -3.80 -4.64
C ALA A 41 32.58 -3.15 -6.01
N LYS A 42 31.32 -2.98 -6.43
CA LYS A 42 30.94 -2.45 -7.75
C LYS A 42 30.51 -0.98 -7.76
N SER A 43 30.43 -0.33 -6.61
CA SER A 43 30.00 1.08 -6.53
C SER A 43 31.16 2.05 -6.66
N ASP A 44 30.92 3.18 -7.30
CA ASP A 44 31.91 4.22 -7.61
C ASP A 44 32.47 4.88 -6.31
N PRO A 45 33.78 5.19 -6.23
CA PRO A 45 34.36 5.99 -5.15
C PRO A 45 33.83 7.42 -5.00
N GLU A 46 33.43 8.10 -6.08
CA GLU A 46 32.88 9.47 -6.01
C GLU A 46 31.37 9.50 -5.75
N GLU A 47 30.64 8.41 -6.05
CA GLU A 47 29.30 8.23 -5.55
C GLU A 47 29.37 7.91 -4.05
N THR A 48 29.32 8.97 -3.24
CA THR A 48 28.96 8.87 -1.83
C THR A 48 27.60 8.18 -1.72
N SER A 49 27.70 6.86 -1.52
CA SER A 49 26.66 5.90 -1.19
C SER A 49 26.23 5.01 -2.37
N PRO A 50 26.39 3.67 -2.27
CA PRO A 50 25.66 2.72 -3.13
C PRO A 50 24.14 2.72 -2.88
N THR A 51 23.61 3.81 -2.33
CA THR A 51 22.19 4.02 -2.07
C THR A 51 21.59 4.97 -3.08
N THR A 52 22.07 5.01 -4.33
CA THR A 52 21.16 5.41 -5.41
C THR A 52 20.08 4.35 -5.41
N ASN A 53 18.97 4.65 -4.74
CA ASN A 53 17.86 3.73 -4.57
C ASN A 53 17.44 3.32 -5.97
N TYR A 54 17.21 2.03 -6.21
CA TYR A 54 16.71 1.52 -7.49
C TYR A 54 15.55 2.39 -8.02
N HIS A 55 14.71 2.89 -7.11
CA HIS A 55 13.61 3.82 -7.42
C HIS A 55 14.07 5.18 -7.97
N ASP A 56 15.15 5.75 -7.45
CA ASP A 56 15.69 7.03 -7.92
C ASP A 56 16.37 6.85 -9.28
N SER A 57 17.15 5.77 -9.47
CA SER A 57 17.73 5.46 -10.79
C SER A 57 16.64 5.21 -11.85
N TRP A 58 15.56 4.52 -11.48
CA TRP A 58 14.42 4.32 -12.36
C TRP A 58 13.73 5.65 -12.70
N ALA A 59 13.50 6.52 -11.72
CA ALA A 59 12.89 7.82 -11.94
C ALA A 59 13.75 8.71 -12.85
N GLN A 60 15.07 8.72 -12.64
CA GLN A 60 16.04 9.41 -13.49
C GLN A 60 16.03 8.89 -14.93
N SER A 61 15.91 7.56 -15.12
CA SER A 61 15.75 6.97 -16.47
C SER A 61 14.47 7.42 -17.19
N LYS A 62 13.49 7.94 -16.45
CA LYS A 62 12.24 8.51 -16.96
C LYS A 62 12.26 10.04 -17.07
N GLY A 63 13.39 10.67 -16.75
CA GLY A 63 13.58 12.12 -16.85
C GLY A 63 13.20 12.91 -15.59
N TYR A 64 12.95 12.23 -14.46
CA TYR A 64 12.69 12.89 -13.17
C TYR A 64 13.99 13.06 -12.38
N ALA A 65 14.05 14.04 -11.48
CA ALA A 65 15.24 14.26 -10.66
C ALA A 65 15.51 13.09 -9.69
N ASP A 66 14.43 12.56 -9.10
CA ASP A 66 14.43 11.43 -8.18
C ASP A 66 13.02 10.79 -8.09
N PHE A 67 12.86 9.78 -7.24
CA PHE A 67 11.56 9.12 -7.07
C PHE A 67 10.51 10.00 -6.39
N SER A 68 10.91 11.00 -5.61
CA SER A 68 9.98 11.94 -5.00
C SER A 68 9.39 12.88 -6.05
N ASP A 69 10.22 13.40 -6.95
CA ASP A 69 9.82 14.23 -8.09
C ASP A 69 8.86 13.49 -9.03
N TYR A 70 9.13 12.21 -9.30
CA TYR A 70 8.20 11.34 -10.03
C TYR A 70 6.82 11.25 -9.34
N LYS A 71 6.78 11.01 -8.03
CA LYS A 71 5.53 10.87 -7.27
C LYS A 71 4.72 12.17 -7.26
N GLU A 72 5.39 13.30 -7.12
CA GLU A 72 4.78 14.63 -7.16
C GLU A 72 4.17 14.89 -8.53
N SER A 73 4.95 14.69 -9.59
CA SER A 73 4.50 14.84 -10.98
C SER A 73 3.32 13.92 -11.30
N HIS A 74 3.35 12.68 -10.81
CA HIS A 74 2.26 11.72 -11.01
C HIS A 74 0.98 12.16 -10.29
N ALA A 75 1.08 12.72 -9.08
CA ALA A 75 -0.07 13.26 -8.36
C ALA A 75 -0.69 14.46 -9.11
N ILE A 76 0.15 15.39 -9.57
CA ILE A 76 -0.28 16.55 -10.37
C ILE A 76 -0.94 16.12 -11.67
N ALA A 77 -0.40 15.11 -12.36
CA ALA A 77 -1.01 14.57 -13.58
C ALA A 77 -2.39 13.94 -13.35
N ASN A 78 -2.70 13.50 -12.11
CA ASN A 78 -4.02 13.02 -11.71
C ASN A 78 -4.92 14.12 -11.12
N GLY A 79 -4.51 15.39 -11.22
CA GLY A 79 -5.31 16.55 -10.79
C GLY A 79 -5.18 16.92 -9.31
N PHE A 80 -4.22 16.34 -8.58
CA PHE A 80 -3.95 16.69 -7.17
C PHE A 80 -2.91 17.81 -7.10
N GLN A 81 -2.97 18.65 -6.06
CA GLN A 81 -2.01 19.74 -5.87
C GLN A 81 -0.66 19.25 -5.35
N SER A 82 -0.63 18.06 -4.73
CA SER A 82 0.61 17.45 -4.25
C SER A 82 0.50 15.93 -4.09
N TYR A 83 1.64 15.26 -3.95
CA TYR A 83 1.67 13.84 -3.60
C TYR A 83 1.04 13.56 -2.23
N SER A 84 1.20 14.48 -1.26
CA SER A 84 0.58 14.34 0.07
C SER A 84 -0.93 14.32 -0.01
N GLU A 85 -1.53 15.20 -0.82
CA GLU A 85 -2.96 15.23 -1.06
C GLU A 85 -3.44 13.94 -1.75
N TYR A 86 -2.72 13.49 -2.78
CA TYR A 86 -3.02 12.23 -3.45
C TYR A 86 -2.96 11.03 -2.50
N GLN A 87 -1.97 10.98 -1.60
CA GLN A 87 -1.88 9.94 -0.57
C GLN A 87 -3.07 9.97 0.38
N ALA A 88 -3.48 11.15 0.87
CA ALA A 88 -4.65 11.29 1.73
C ALA A 88 -5.94 10.83 1.03
N HIS A 89 -6.08 11.12 -0.26
CA HIS A 89 -7.19 10.62 -1.08
C HIS A 89 -7.19 9.09 -1.17
N LEU A 90 -6.04 8.46 -1.47
CA LEU A 90 -5.92 7.00 -1.51
C LEU A 90 -6.20 6.34 -0.16
N GLU A 91 -5.76 6.96 0.93
CA GLU A 91 -6.05 6.49 2.28
C GLU A 91 -7.55 6.54 2.59
N ASN A 92 -8.21 7.66 2.24
CA ASN A 92 -9.65 7.79 2.38
C ASN A 92 -10.40 6.69 1.60
N LEU A 93 -10.00 6.42 0.36
CA LEU A 93 -10.57 5.31 -0.44
C LEU A 93 -10.38 3.95 0.24
N ARG A 94 -9.24 3.69 0.89
CA ARG A 94 -8.99 2.45 1.64
C ARG A 94 -9.90 2.36 2.87
N THR A 95 -10.04 3.43 3.63
CA THR A 95 -10.92 3.48 4.80
C THR A 95 -12.38 3.30 4.41
N GLN A 96 -12.83 3.95 3.34
CA GLN A 96 -14.18 3.75 2.81
C GLN A 96 -14.39 2.29 2.38
N LYS A 97 -13.42 1.69 1.66
CA LYS A 97 -13.51 0.28 1.27
C LYS A 97 -13.67 -0.64 2.47
N ALA A 98 -12.92 -0.42 3.54
CA ALA A 98 -13.03 -1.21 4.77
C ALA A 98 -14.42 -1.08 5.42
N LYS A 99 -14.93 0.16 5.56
CA LYS A 99 -16.29 0.41 6.07
C LYS A 99 -17.38 -0.22 5.20
N ASN A 100 -17.24 -0.14 3.88
CA ASN A 100 -18.19 -0.74 2.93
C ASN A 100 -18.18 -2.27 3.05
N GLN A 101 -17.01 -2.88 3.26
CA GLN A 101 -16.88 -4.32 3.47
C GLN A 101 -17.56 -4.77 4.76
N GLU A 102 -17.29 -4.08 5.87
CA GLU A 102 -17.91 -4.39 7.17
C GLU A 102 -19.44 -4.33 7.10
N LEU A 103 -19.99 -3.27 6.51
CA LEU A 103 -21.44 -3.15 6.33
C LEU A 103 -21.99 -4.23 5.39
N GLY A 104 -21.31 -4.53 4.29
CA GLY A 104 -21.73 -5.56 3.35
C GLY A 104 -21.78 -6.95 4.00
N GLU A 105 -20.77 -7.29 4.80
CA GLU A 105 -20.72 -8.53 5.58
C GLU A 105 -21.83 -8.60 6.63
N LEU A 106 -22.09 -7.50 7.34
CA LEU A 106 -23.21 -7.39 8.27
C LEU A 106 -24.54 -7.69 7.57
N ILE A 107 -24.82 -6.99 6.46
CA ILE A 107 -26.05 -7.18 5.69
C ILE A 107 -26.19 -8.64 5.22
N GLN A 108 -25.13 -9.23 4.66
CA GLN A 108 -25.17 -10.63 4.20
C GLN A 108 -25.46 -11.60 5.34
N SER A 109 -24.80 -11.40 6.49
CA SER A 109 -24.95 -12.27 7.66
C SER A 109 -26.38 -12.19 8.23
N GLU A 110 -26.95 -10.99 8.32
CA GLU A 110 -28.31 -10.76 8.82
C GLU A 110 -29.37 -11.31 7.86
N LEU A 111 -29.22 -11.08 6.55
CA LEU A 111 -30.11 -11.66 5.54
C LEU A 111 -30.11 -13.19 5.62
N LYS A 112 -28.93 -13.80 5.76
CA LYS A 112 -28.80 -15.26 5.91
C LYS A 112 -29.42 -15.76 7.21
N ARG A 113 -29.15 -15.09 8.34
CA ARG A 113 -29.70 -15.44 9.67
C ARG A 113 -31.23 -15.43 9.66
N ARG A 114 -31.83 -14.45 8.98
CA ARG A 114 -33.29 -14.26 8.88
C ARG A 114 -33.94 -15.02 7.73
N LYS A 115 -33.16 -15.71 6.90
CA LYS A 115 -33.63 -16.36 5.65
C LYS A 115 -34.37 -15.36 4.73
N LYS A 116 -33.89 -14.13 4.66
CA LYS A 116 -34.41 -13.06 3.78
C LYS A 116 -33.48 -12.85 2.58
N ASN A 117 -33.97 -12.13 1.58
CA ASN A 117 -33.22 -11.80 0.37
C ASN A 117 -33.00 -10.28 0.25
N GLN A 118 -32.25 -9.87 -0.78
CA GLN A 118 -31.93 -8.45 -1.01
C GLN A 118 -33.17 -7.61 -1.33
N THR A 119 -34.17 -8.19 -2.00
CA THR A 119 -35.45 -7.51 -2.28
C THR A 119 -36.17 -7.12 -1.00
N TRP A 120 -36.22 -8.03 -0.02
CA TRP A 120 -36.83 -7.75 1.28
C TRP A 120 -36.16 -6.56 1.98
N LEU A 121 -34.83 -6.49 1.97
CA LEU A 121 -34.12 -5.37 2.59
C LEU A 121 -34.34 -4.07 1.81
N ALA A 122 -34.35 -4.15 0.47
CA ALA A 122 -34.60 -3.02 -0.42
C ALA A 122 -35.97 -2.37 -0.12
N ASP A 123 -37.01 -3.21 0.02
CA ASP A 123 -38.36 -2.77 0.39
C ASP A 123 -38.39 -2.21 1.82
N CYS A 124 -37.64 -2.81 2.75
CA CYS A 124 -37.61 -2.40 4.16
C CYS A 124 -37.00 -1.00 4.37
N VAL A 125 -35.97 -0.65 3.59
CA VAL A 125 -35.24 0.62 3.74
C VAL A 125 -35.56 1.64 2.65
N ASP A 126 -36.54 1.34 1.79
CA ASP A 126 -37.01 2.16 0.67
C ASP A 126 -35.89 2.55 -0.31
N VAL A 127 -35.13 1.55 -0.77
CA VAL A 127 -34.09 1.72 -1.79
C VAL A 127 -34.22 0.67 -2.89
N THR A 128 -33.50 0.85 -3.99
CA THR A 128 -33.49 -0.14 -5.07
C THR A 128 -32.73 -1.40 -4.69
N HIS A 129 -33.14 -2.55 -5.24
CA HIS A 129 -32.39 -3.80 -5.13
C HIS A 129 -30.92 -3.64 -5.57
N GLN A 130 -30.68 -2.86 -6.62
CA GLN A 130 -29.32 -2.57 -7.12
C GLN A 130 -28.48 -1.79 -6.09
N ALA A 131 -29.08 -0.87 -5.34
CA ALA A 131 -28.40 -0.17 -4.26
C ALA A 131 -27.98 -1.15 -3.15
N VAL A 132 -28.91 -2.01 -2.69
CA VAL A 132 -28.61 -3.08 -1.71
C VAL A 132 -27.48 -3.99 -2.20
N SER A 133 -27.55 -4.42 -3.46
CA SER A 133 -26.50 -5.23 -4.07
C SER A 133 -25.14 -4.51 -4.07
N SER A 134 -25.12 -3.20 -4.28
CA SER A 134 -23.89 -2.40 -4.27
C SER A 134 -23.29 -2.28 -2.87
N TYR A 135 -24.13 -2.12 -1.83
CA TYR A 135 -23.72 -2.13 -0.43
C TYR A 135 -23.11 -3.48 -0.02
N ILE A 136 -23.81 -4.57 -0.35
CA ILE A 136 -23.39 -5.96 -0.07
C ILE A 136 -22.03 -6.29 -0.71
N ASN A 137 -21.77 -5.77 -1.91
CA ASN A 137 -20.52 -5.99 -2.64
C ASN A 137 -19.44 -4.94 -2.34
N ALA A 138 -19.63 -4.11 -1.32
CA ALA A 138 -18.74 -3.03 -0.91
C ALA A 138 -18.41 -1.99 -2.01
N LYS A 139 -19.25 -1.88 -3.04
CA LYS A 139 -19.07 -0.94 -4.16
C LYS A 139 -19.45 0.49 -3.79
N SER A 140 -20.34 0.65 -2.83
CA SER A 140 -20.80 1.94 -2.32
C SER A 140 -21.14 1.84 -0.84
N TYR A 141 -21.06 2.99 -0.16
CA TYR A 141 -21.64 3.16 1.18
C TYR A 141 -23.02 3.80 1.04
N PRO A 142 -24.05 3.38 1.80
CA PRO A 142 -25.32 4.09 1.86
C PRO A 142 -25.17 5.45 2.55
N SER A 143 -26.16 6.33 2.42
CA SER A 143 -26.25 7.52 3.27
C SER A 143 -26.54 7.12 4.72
N ASP A 144 -26.23 8.00 5.66
CA ASP A 144 -26.46 7.76 7.09
C ASP A 144 -27.93 7.42 7.40
N GLU A 145 -28.89 8.07 6.73
CA GLU A 145 -30.32 7.77 6.84
C GLU A 145 -30.64 6.32 6.42
N VAL A 146 -30.04 5.84 5.33
CA VAL A 146 -30.25 4.46 4.86
C VAL A 146 -29.57 3.47 5.79
N VAL A 147 -28.39 3.81 6.33
CA VAL A 147 -27.70 2.98 7.34
C VAL A 147 -28.57 2.81 8.58
N GLU A 148 -29.16 3.89 9.09
CA GLU A 148 -30.08 3.85 10.23
C GLU A 148 -31.27 2.92 9.97
N LYS A 149 -31.94 3.07 8.82
CA LYS A 149 -33.03 2.17 8.40
C LYS A 149 -32.59 0.71 8.28
N ILE A 150 -31.38 0.43 7.79
CA ILE A 150 -30.83 -0.93 7.73
C ILE A 150 -30.71 -1.51 9.14
N TYR A 151 -30.17 -0.75 10.10
CA TYR A 151 -30.06 -1.20 11.49
C TYR A 151 -31.44 -1.39 12.13
N GLU A 152 -32.38 -0.48 11.92
CA GLU A 152 -33.77 -0.60 12.39
C GLU A 152 -34.46 -1.85 11.84
N CYS A 153 -34.33 -2.12 10.53
CA CYS A 153 -34.84 -3.33 9.88
C CYS A 153 -34.28 -4.61 10.48
N PHE A 154 -33.06 -4.57 11.01
CA PHE A 154 -32.47 -5.69 11.75
C PHE A 154 -32.88 -5.68 13.24
N MET A 155 -33.04 -4.55 13.90
CA MET A 155 -33.37 -4.50 15.33
C MET A 155 -34.84 -4.84 15.63
N HIS A 156 -35.79 -4.54 14.73
CA HIS A 156 -37.23 -4.54 15.05
C HIS A 156 -38.01 -5.86 14.89
N VAL A 157 -37.37 -7.04 14.88
CA VAL A 157 -38.13 -8.31 14.83
C VAL A 157 -37.53 -9.38 15.74
N GLU A 158 -37.83 -9.28 17.04
CA GLU A 158 -37.76 -10.40 18.01
C GLU A 158 -39.14 -10.66 18.66
N SER A 159 -40.25 -10.23 18.05
CA SER A 159 -41.59 -10.35 18.62
C SER A 159 -42.61 -10.95 17.66
N GLU A 160 -42.35 -12.15 17.13
CA GLU A 160 -43.38 -13.06 16.59
C GLU A 160 -43.04 -14.51 16.90
#